data_AF-A0A660SNA7-F1
#
_entry.id   AF-A0A660SNA7-F1
#
_cell.length_a   1.000
_cell.length_b   1.000
_cell.length_c   1.000
_cell.angle_alpha   90.00
_cell.angle_beta   90.00
_cell.angle_gamma   90.00
#
_symmetry.space_group_name_H-M   'P 1'
#
loop_
_entity.id
_entity.type
_entity.pdbx_description
1 polymer ?
#
loop_
_entity_poly.entity_id
_entity_poly.type
_entity_poly.pdbx_seq_one_letter_code
_entity_poly.pdbx_strand_id
1 'polypeptide(L)'
;MISQSIPGLIVGFREGMEAFLIIGIMLGYLDKIQKPKLKKNVTAGMYAGLLGSVIFGLVLWVITALAGKAGGAVSKLWESGASFLALIFISTFIYWMMRHGKTIVGDIQAEVGRKLSSSGLFALATVMVMREGAEIALFAFTAVDKQLY
;
A
#
# COMPACT_ATOMS: atom_id res chain seq x y z
N MET A 1 -4.67 -0.78 -27.17
CA MET A 1 -5.23 -0.67 -25.80
C MET A 1 -4.85 -1.84 -24.90
N ILE A 2 -5.08 -3.10 -25.28
CA ILE A 2 -4.77 -4.28 -24.42
C ILE A 2 -3.25 -4.47 -24.15
N SER A 3 -2.39 -4.24 -25.14
CA SER A 3 -0.93 -4.36 -25.00
C SER A 3 -0.28 -3.38 -24.01
N GLN A 4 -0.94 -2.24 -23.71
CA GLN A 4 -0.35 -1.16 -22.89
C GLN A 4 -0.61 -1.34 -21.39
N SER A 5 -1.58 -2.17 -21.01
CA SER A 5 -1.96 -2.41 -19.61
C SER A 5 -1.20 -3.60 -18.98
N ILE A 6 -0.54 -4.42 -19.81
CA ILE A 6 0.14 -5.65 -19.37
C ILE A 6 1.21 -5.39 -18.30
N PRO A 7 2.09 -4.38 -18.41
CA PRO A 7 3.13 -4.15 -17.40
C PRO A 7 2.56 -3.81 -16.03
N GLY A 8 1.55 -2.91 -15.97
CA GLY A 8 0.89 -2.54 -14.73
C GLY A 8 0.13 -3.70 -14.08
N LEU A 9 -0.42 -4.61 -14.90
CA LEU A 9 -1.14 -5.79 -14.42
C LEU A 9 -0.19 -6.85 -13.84
N ILE A 10 1.00 -7.04 -14.44
CA ILE A 10 2.04 -7.93 -13.92
C ILE A 10 2.59 -7.42 -12.58
N VAL A 11 2.85 -6.11 -12.48
CA VAL A 11 3.30 -5.50 -11.22
C VAL A 11 2.20 -5.61 -10.17
N GLY A 12 0.96 -5.22 -10.51
CA GLY A 12 -0.17 -5.33 -9.59
C GLY A 12 -0.44 -6.75 -9.11
N PHE A 13 -0.26 -7.75 -9.97
CA PHE A 13 -0.37 -9.16 -9.59
C PHE A 13 0.74 -9.58 -8.61
N ARG A 14 1.99 -9.13 -8.83
CA ARG A 14 3.11 -9.39 -7.92
C ARG A 14 2.83 -8.81 -6.53
N GLU A 15 2.54 -7.52 -6.44
CA GLU A 15 2.32 -6.86 -5.14
C GLU A 15 1.07 -7.41 -4.44
N GLY A 16 0.01 -7.74 -5.21
CA GLY A 16 -1.17 -8.41 -4.68
C GLY A 16 -0.87 -9.80 -4.11
N MET A 17 0.01 -10.58 -4.75
CA MET A 17 0.48 -11.86 -4.23
C MET A 17 1.34 -11.68 -2.97
N GLU A 18 2.18 -10.65 -2.89
CA GLU A 18 2.95 -10.34 -1.69
C GLU A 18 2.04 -10.01 -0.50
N ALA A 19 1.03 -9.17 -0.71
CA ALA A 19 0.02 -8.88 0.30
C ALA A 19 -0.71 -10.16 0.78
N PHE A 20 -1.12 -11.02 -0.15
CA PHE A 20 -1.74 -12.30 0.15
C PHE A 20 -0.82 -13.21 0.98
N LEU A 21 0.46 -13.29 0.60
CA LEU A 21 1.46 -14.11 1.28
C LEU A 21 1.73 -13.61 2.70
N ILE A 22 1.82 -12.29 2.92
CA ILE A 22 1.98 -11.69 4.26
C ILE A 22 0.79 -12.06 5.15
N ILE A 23 -0.45 -11.88 4.68
CA ILE A 23 -1.64 -12.21 5.45
C ILE A 23 -1.73 -13.72 5.70
N GLY A 24 -1.38 -14.55 4.70
CA GLY A 24 -1.33 -16.00 4.83
C GLY A 24 -0.36 -16.46 5.91
N ILE A 25 0.84 -15.87 5.98
CA ILE A 25 1.84 -16.13 7.03
C ILE A 25 1.31 -15.71 8.39
N MET A 26 0.70 -14.52 8.51
CA MET A 26 0.14 -14.05 9.78
C MET A 26 -0.97 -14.99 10.28
N LEU A 27 -1.92 -15.35 9.43
CA LEU A 27 -3.03 -16.24 9.79
C LEU A 27 -2.54 -17.65 10.11
N GLY A 28 -1.60 -18.19 9.33
CA GLY A 28 -0.98 -19.49 9.57
C GLY A 28 -0.18 -19.54 10.87
N TYR A 29 0.52 -18.46 11.21
CA TYR A 29 1.21 -18.35 12.50
C TYR A 29 0.24 -18.27 13.68
N LEU A 30 -0.86 -17.52 13.53
CA LEU A 30 -1.92 -17.43 14.53
C LEU A 30 -2.63 -18.78 14.76
N ASP A 31 -2.71 -19.61 13.73
CA ASP A 31 -3.22 -20.97 13.82
C ASP A 31 -2.30 -21.88 14.63
N LYS A 32 -0.98 -21.79 14.39
CA LYS A 32 0.03 -22.53 15.17
C LYS A 32 0.01 -22.21 16.67
N ILE A 33 -0.22 -20.95 17.04
CA ILE A 33 -0.27 -20.53 18.46
C ILE A 33 -1.67 -20.72 19.10
N GLN A 34 -2.62 -21.34 18.39
CA GLN A 34 -4.00 -21.60 18.86
C GLN A 34 -4.70 -20.38 19.46
N LYS A 35 -4.47 -19.18 18.91
CA LYS A 35 -5.16 -17.94 19.34
C LYS A 35 -6.18 -17.48 18.30
N PRO A 36 -7.34 -18.15 18.14
CA PRO A 36 -8.32 -17.82 17.12
C PRO A 36 -8.91 -16.41 17.30
N LYS A 37 -8.95 -15.89 18.53
CA LYS A 37 -9.43 -14.53 18.82
C LYS A 37 -8.65 -13.44 18.09
N LEU A 38 -7.36 -13.65 17.84
CA LEU A 38 -6.50 -12.67 17.16
C LEU A 38 -6.64 -12.73 15.63
N LYS A 39 -7.19 -13.81 15.07
CA LYS A 39 -7.42 -13.94 13.61
C LYS A 39 -8.41 -12.90 13.12
N LYS A 40 -9.40 -12.55 13.96
CA LYS A 40 -10.36 -11.49 13.68
C LYS A 40 -9.66 -10.12 13.51
N ASN A 41 -8.58 -9.88 14.23
CA ASN A 41 -7.84 -8.62 14.15
C ASN A 41 -6.98 -8.54 12.89
N VAL A 42 -6.35 -9.63 12.48
CA VAL A 42 -5.59 -9.68 11.22
C VAL A 42 -6.53 -9.52 10.02
N THR A 43 -7.66 -10.25 10.02
CA THR A 43 -8.66 -10.13 8.95
C THR A 43 -9.31 -8.75 8.91
N ALA A 44 -9.66 -8.16 10.06
CA ALA A 44 -10.14 -6.78 10.13
C ALA A 44 -9.07 -5.79 9.63
N GLY A 45 -7.80 -6.02 9.96
CA GLY A 45 -6.69 -5.18 9.49
C GLY A 45 -6.49 -5.27 7.99
N MET A 46 -6.57 -6.47 7.42
CA MET A 46 -6.56 -6.69 5.97
C MET A 46 -7.66 -5.87 5.26
N TYR A 47 -8.91 -5.96 5.73
CA TYR A 47 -10.01 -5.19 5.14
C TYR A 47 -9.83 -3.67 5.33
N ALA A 48 -9.35 -3.25 6.50
CA ALA A 48 -9.05 -1.84 6.75
C ALA A 48 -7.93 -1.32 5.83
N GLY A 49 -6.89 -2.13 5.60
CA GLY A 49 -5.80 -1.81 4.70
C GLY A 49 -6.27 -1.73 3.25
N LEU A 50 -7.10 -2.68 2.82
CA LEU A 50 -7.72 -2.68 1.49
C LEU A 50 -8.56 -1.41 1.27
N LEU A 51 -9.41 -1.05 2.23
CA LEU A 51 -10.18 0.20 2.20
C LEU A 51 -9.26 1.41 2.17
N GLY A 52 -8.19 1.41 2.97
CA GLY A 52 -7.17 2.46 2.99
C GLY A 52 -6.52 2.65 1.62
N SER A 53 -6.19 1.58 0.91
CA SER A 53 -5.63 1.62 -0.44
C SER A 53 -6.60 2.21 -1.46
N VAL A 54 -7.89 1.83 -1.40
CA VAL A 54 -8.92 2.41 -2.27
C VAL A 54 -9.09 3.90 -2.00
N ILE A 55 -9.16 4.29 -0.73
CA ILE A 55 -9.25 5.71 -0.33
C ILE A 55 -8.02 6.47 -0.82
N PHE A 56 -6.82 5.91 -0.68
CA PHE A 56 -5.59 6.52 -1.15
C PHE A 56 -5.62 6.77 -2.67
N GLY A 57 -6.03 5.76 -3.45
CA GLY A 57 -6.21 5.90 -4.90
C GLY A 57 -7.26 6.96 -5.27
N LEU A 58 -8.38 7.02 -4.55
CA LEU A 58 -9.40 8.05 -4.74
C LEU A 58 -8.87 9.45 -4.42
N VAL A 59 -8.08 9.60 -3.35
CA VAL A 59 -7.45 10.88 -3.00
C VAL A 59 -6.51 11.34 -4.12
N LEU A 60 -5.68 10.45 -4.65
CA LEU A 60 -4.81 10.76 -5.80
C LEU A 60 -5.62 11.22 -7.02
N TRP A 61 -6.72 10.53 -7.32
CA TRP A 61 -7.61 10.87 -8.42
C TRP A 61 -8.33 12.22 -8.22
N VAL A 62 -8.77 12.53 -6.99
CA VAL A 62 -9.41 13.81 -6.68
C VAL A 62 -8.39 14.96 -6.76
N ILE A 63 -7.18 14.79 -6.23
CA ILE A 63 -6.12 15.81 -6.28
C ILE A 63 -5.80 16.16 -7.74
N THR A 64 -5.69 15.16 -8.61
CA THR A 64 -5.46 15.39 -10.05
C THR A 64 -6.64 16.05 -10.74
N ALA A 65 -7.87 15.61 -10.47
CA ALA A 65 -9.07 16.22 -11.03
C ALA A 65 -9.22 17.70 -10.62
N LEU A 66 -8.83 18.05 -9.39
CA LEU A 66 -8.83 19.42 -8.90
C LEU A 66 -7.73 20.28 -9.53
N ALA A 67 -6.53 19.72 -9.71
CA ALA A 67 -5.42 20.39 -10.40
C ALA A 67 -5.79 20.76 -11.84
N GLY A 68 -6.47 19.87 -12.57
CA GLY A 68 -6.90 20.12 -13.95
C GLY A 68 -8.01 21.18 -14.12
N LYS A 69 -8.71 21.56 -13.05
CA LYS A 69 -9.80 22.56 -13.09
C LYS A 69 -9.39 23.95 -12.65
N ALA A 70 -8.23 24.11 -12.01
CA ALA A 70 -7.75 25.42 -11.59
C ALA A 70 -7.06 26.12 -12.76
N GLY A 71 -7.61 27.24 -13.24
CA GLY A 71 -6.94 28.08 -14.24
C GLY A 71 -5.86 28.98 -13.62
N GLY A 72 -4.80 29.29 -14.38
CA GLY A 72 -3.84 30.37 -14.06
C GLY A 72 -2.54 29.94 -13.35
N ALA A 73 -1.91 30.88 -12.62
CA ALA A 73 -0.64 30.67 -11.91
C ALA A 73 -0.78 29.87 -10.60
N VAL A 74 -1.97 29.89 -9.99
CA VAL A 74 -2.27 29.17 -8.73
C VAL A 74 -2.30 27.66 -8.95
N SER A 75 -2.74 27.19 -10.12
CA SER A 75 -2.75 25.77 -10.45
C SER A 75 -1.34 25.22 -10.64
N LYS A 76 -0.44 25.96 -11.30
CA LYS A 76 0.98 25.55 -11.43
C LYS A 76 1.70 25.47 -10.08
N LEU A 77 1.42 26.38 -9.15
CA LEU A 77 1.98 26.32 -7.79
C LEU A 77 1.45 25.13 -7.00
N TRP A 78 0.14 24.84 -7.13
CA TRP A 78 -0.48 23.67 -6.52
C TRP A 78 0.06 22.35 -7.09
N GLU A 79 0.20 22.28 -8.41
CA GLU A 79 0.75 21.13 -9.12
C GLU A 79 2.18 20.84 -8.69
N SER A 80 3.05 21.86 -8.68
CA SER A 80 4.44 21.72 -8.22
C SER A 80 4.53 21.28 -6.75
N GLY A 81 3.70 21.85 -5.87
CA GLY A 81 3.63 21.45 -4.47
C GLY A 81 3.14 20.01 -4.28
N ALA A 82 2.11 19.60 -5.02
CA ALA A 82 1.58 18.24 -4.99
C ALA A 82 2.58 17.21 -5.54
N SER A 83 3.30 17.52 -6.63
CA SER A 83 4.36 16.68 -7.18
C SER A 83 5.53 16.51 -6.21
N PHE A 84 5.94 17.59 -5.53
CA PHE A 84 7.01 17.52 -4.52
C PHE A 84 6.59 16.67 -3.31
N LEU A 85 5.34 16.81 -2.86
CA LEU A 85 4.80 15.98 -1.79
C LEU A 85 4.73 14.50 -2.21
N ALA A 86 4.27 14.22 -3.43
CA ALA A 86 4.24 12.87 -4.00
C ALA A 86 5.64 12.25 -4.07
N LEU A 87 6.65 13.03 -4.46
CA LEU A 87 8.06 12.59 -4.49
C LEU A 87 8.54 12.15 -3.09
N ILE A 88 8.21 12.91 -2.04
CA ILE A 88 8.58 12.57 -0.65
C ILE A 88 7.90 11.26 -0.22
N PHE A 89 6.60 11.13 -0.49
CA PHE A 89 5.85 9.91 -0.19
C PHE A 89 6.46 8.69 -0.87
N ILE A 90 6.69 8.76 -2.19
CA ILE A 90 7.30 7.68 -2.97
C ILE A 90 8.69 7.34 -2.45
N SER A 91 9.52 8.35 -2.18
CA SER A 91 10.89 8.14 -1.65
C SER A 91 10.86 7.45 -0.30
N THR A 92 9.90 7.81 0.56
CA THR A 92 9.71 7.17 1.86
C THR A 92 9.35 5.69 1.70
N PHE A 93 8.46 5.35 0.77
CA PHE A 93 8.08 3.95 0.51
C PHE A 93 9.24 3.13 -0.06
N ILE A 94 9.99 3.67 -1.02
CA ILE A 94 11.19 3.01 -1.57
C ILE A 94 12.21 2.75 -0.46
N TYR A 95 12.48 3.76 0.38
CA TYR A 95 13.39 3.62 1.51
C TYR A 95 12.92 2.54 2.51
N TRP A 96 11.62 2.49 2.77
CA TRP A 96 11.04 1.50 3.68
C TRP A 96 11.17 0.08 3.13
N MET A 97 10.90 -0.12 1.84
CA MET A 97 11.04 -1.42 1.17
C MET A 97 12.49 -1.92 1.19
N MET A 98 13.46 -1.04 0.87
CA MET A 98 14.89 -1.38 0.93
C MET A 98 15.33 -1.84 2.32
N ARG A 99 14.72 -1.28 3.38
CA ARG A 99 15.11 -1.54 4.76
C ARG A 99 14.37 -2.71 5.42
N HIS A 100 13.12 -2.98 5.04
CA HIS A 100 12.26 -3.95 5.73
C HIS A 100 11.83 -5.15 4.87
N GLY A 101 12.00 -5.14 3.55
CA GLY A 101 11.46 -6.18 2.66
C GLY A 101 11.93 -7.62 2.93
N LYS A 102 13.07 -7.83 3.61
CA LYS A 102 13.63 -9.17 3.88
C LYS A 102 13.35 -9.69 5.30
N THR A 103 12.97 -8.83 6.24
CA THR A 103 12.91 -9.16 7.68
C THR A 103 11.49 -9.31 8.20
N ILE A 104 10.47 -8.87 7.45
CA ILE A 104 9.06 -8.86 7.87
C ILE A 104 8.58 -10.25 8.32
N VAL A 105 8.96 -11.33 7.64
CA VAL A 105 8.53 -12.69 8.02
C VAL A 105 9.20 -13.17 9.32
N GLY A 106 10.46 -12.82 9.53
CA GLY A 106 11.23 -13.19 10.74
C GLY A 106 10.85 -12.34 11.95
N ASP A 107 10.61 -11.05 11.74
CA ASP A 107 10.17 -10.11 12.78
C ASP A 107 8.72 -10.37 13.17
N ILE A 108 7.83 -10.74 12.24
CA ILE A 108 6.47 -11.19 12.59
C ILE A 108 6.53 -12.43 13.50
N GLN A 109 7.43 -13.39 13.24
CA GLN A 109 7.60 -14.55 14.13
C GLN A 109 8.19 -14.16 15.50
N ALA A 110 9.18 -13.27 15.54
CA ALA A 110 9.84 -12.83 16.77
C ALA A 110 8.94 -11.91 17.64
N GLU A 111 8.12 -11.09 17.00
CA GLU A 111 7.37 -10.00 17.64
C GLU A 111 5.92 -10.40 17.99
N VAL A 112 5.31 -11.33 17.24
CA VAL A 112 4.09 -12.02 17.70
C VAL A 112 4.37 -12.91 18.92
N GLY A 113 5.61 -13.40 19.07
CA GLY A 113 6.09 -14.07 20.29
C GLY A 113 6.25 -13.14 21.50
N ARG A 114 6.56 -11.86 21.29
CA ARG A 114 6.78 -10.85 22.36
C ARG A 114 5.61 -9.87 22.47
N LYS A 115 4.50 -10.33 23.06
CA LYS A 115 3.42 -9.44 23.58
C LYS A 115 2.82 -8.44 22.56
N LEU A 116 2.71 -8.76 21.27
CA LEU A 116 1.89 -7.90 20.41
C LEU A 116 0.42 -7.92 20.87
N SER A 117 -0.09 -6.76 21.30
CA SER A 117 -1.50 -6.56 21.64
C SER A 117 -2.37 -6.80 20.40
N SER A 118 -3.64 -7.14 20.62
CA SER A 118 -4.64 -7.32 19.55
C SER A 118 -4.66 -6.14 18.56
N SER A 119 -4.41 -4.92 19.05
CA SER A 119 -4.30 -3.70 18.25
C SER A 119 -3.05 -3.64 17.39
N GLY A 120 -1.91 -4.18 17.85
CA GLY A 120 -0.66 -4.22 17.10
C GLY A 120 -0.74 -5.14 15.88
N LEU A 121 -1.39 -6.30 16.02
CA LEU A 121 -1.64 -7.22 14.90
C LEU A 121 -2.58 -6.63 13.85
N PHE A 122 -3.62 -5.93 14.32
CA PHE A 122 -4.52 -5.19 13.42
C PHE A 122 -3.75 -4.11 12.65
N ALA A 123 -3.03 -3.23 13.37
CA ALA A 123 -2.29 -2.14 12.75
C ALA A 123 -1.23 -2.65 11.76
N LEU A 124 -0.52 -3.72 12.12
CA LEU A 124 0.48 -4.32 11.26
C LEU A 124 -0.14 -4.88 9.97
N ALA A 125 -1.22 -5.66 10.07
CA ALA A 125 -1.91 -6.18 8.89
C ALA A 125 -2.46 -5.05 8.01
N THR A 126 -3.04 -4.01 8.61
CA THR A 126 -3.52 -2.82 7.89
C THR A 126 -2.40 -2.13 7.13
N VAL A 127 -1.28 -1.81 7.79
CA VAL A 127 -0.16 -1.08 7.19
C VAL A 127 0.48 -1.89 6.08
N MET A 128 0.66 -3.20 6.26
CA MET A 128 1.24 -4.08 5.23
C MET A 128 0.37 -4.09 3.97
N VAL A 129 -0.94 -4.36 4.10
CA VAL A 129 -1.85 -4.39 2.95
C VAL A 129 -2.02 -3.01 2.30
N MET A 130 -2.07 -1.95 3.13
CA MET A 130 -2.17 -0.58 2.64
C MET A 130 -0.92 -0.17 1.85
N ARG A 131 0.28 -0.61 2.27
CA ARG A 131 1.52 -0.37 1.53
C ARG A 131 1.47 -0.97 0.13
N GLU A 132 1.19 -2.28 0.04
CA GLU A 132 1.12 -2.95 -1.27
C GLU A 132 0.08 -2.31 -2.18
N GLY A 133 -1.10 -1.98 -1.63
CA GLY A 133 -2.14 -1.30 -2.41
C GLY A 133 -1.77 0.13 -2.83
N ALA A 134 -0.98 0.86 -2.02
CA ALA A 134 -0.47 2.18 -2.39
C ALA A 134 0.57 2.08 -3.52
N GLU A 135 1.45 1.07 -3.51
CA GLU A 135 2.41 0.82 -4.59
C GLU A 135 1.69 0.53 -5.91
N ILE A 136 0.66 -0.33 -5.88
CA ILE A 136 -0.20 -0.60 -7.06
C ILE A 136 -0.82 0.70 -7.58
N ALA A 137 -1.39 1.53 -6.69
CA ALA A 137 -2.03 2.79 -7.08
C ALA A 137 -1.02 3.78 -7.70
N LEU A 138 0.19 3.88 -7.14
CA LEU A 138 1.25 4.76 -7.63
C LEU A 138 1.81 4.29 -8.97
N PHE A 139 2.04 2.99 -9.16
CA PHE A 139 2.46 2.43 -10.44
C PHE A 139 1.39 2.61 -11.51
N ALA A 140 0.12 2.41 -11.17
CA ALA A 140 -0.99 2.68 -12.07
C ALA A 140 -1.02 4.16 -12.49
N PHE A 141 -0.81 5.07 -11.54
CA PHE A 141 -0.81 6.51 -11.81
C PHE A 141 0.36 6.96 -12.69
N THR A 142 1.58 6.52 -12.37
CA THR A 142 2.79 6.86 -13.15
C THR A 142 2.83 6.21 -14.53
N ALA A 143 2.25 5.02 -14.69
CA ALA A 143 2.11 4.37 -15.99
C ALA A 143 1.14 5.12 -16.92
N VAL A 144 0.12 5.77 -16.37
CA VAL A 144 -0.81 6.63 -17.13
C VAL A 144 -0.17 7.97 -17.51
N ASP A 145 0.64 8.56 -16.63
CA ASP A 145 1.30 9.84 -16.91
C ASP A 145 2.31 9.75 -18.08
N LYS A 146 2.99 8.59 -18.20
CA LYS A 146 3.91 8.29 -19.31
C LYS A 146 3.25 8.19 -20.69
N GLN A 147 1.92 8.28 -20.77
CA GLN A 147 1.13 8.24 -22.00
C GLN A 147 0.88 9.62 -22.62
N LEU A 148 1.22 10.71 -21.92
CA LEU A 148 1.00 12.09 -22.36
C LEU A 148 2.24 12.79 -22.97
N TYR A 149 3.36 12.07 -23.14
CA TYR A 149 4.54 12.51 -23.89
C TYR A 149 4.95 11.51 -24.97
#